data_AF-A0A1J9QIM4-F1
#
_entry.id   AF-A0A1J9QIM4-F1
#
_cell.length_a   1.000
_cell.length_b   1.000
_cell.length_c   1.000
_cell.angle_alpha   90.00
_cell.angle_beta   90.00
_cell.angle_gamma   90.00
#
_symmetry.space_group_name_H-M   'P 1'
#
loop_
_entity.id
_entity.type
_entity.pdbx_description
1 polymer ?
#
loop_
_entity_poly.entity_id
_entity_poly.type
_entity_poly.pdbx_seq_one_letter_code
_entity_poly.pdbx_strand_id
1 'polypeptide(L)'
;MTLTRSQTGKTPKKIEREGYIETPGRRTTRSRSSMTPDLSADTETSEVATSASSSQILDSPMTSDSSARRRASGKKQDIVDDGIANGGKAANGDGYANGVTPKNYKIDESGHFEFGGSLGCLSMMIGFPLLMYYMWIGATYYDGRLPLPEEGQTAKEFGLHLVNLAYEGAFPTAKAWITYWAFFVFEGLCYLFLPGIYVNGRKLEHLGGKQLPYYCSAYASFYTTIVIAVGLHATGLYKLDTIIDDFGPLMSVAILTGFIVSIIAYVSARVRGAEHRMSGYPIYDFFMGAELNPRLFGILDFKMFFEVRLPWYILFLVSLGAAARQWENYGYVSGEVAFLLMAHYLYANACSKGEECIIATWDMYYEKWGFMLIFWNLAGVPLSYCHCTIYLANHHPDTYRLNRYVLAALYIAYLFVYWVWDTTNSQKNRFRQQREGGMTQRKTFPQLPWQTVKNPRTITSKDGHTILVDGWYGYARKIHYTCDLFFALSWGLVTGFNSPFPWFYPLFFAAMISHRALRDIQRCRQKYGEAWRQYEKEVPYLFIPYVF
;
A
#
# COMPACT_ATOMS: atom_id res chain seq x y z
N MET A 1 -24.87 2.66 50.05
CA MET A 1 -26.25 2.29 49.63
C MET A 1 -26.45 2.76 48.20
N THR A 2 -27.05 1.93 47.34
CA THR A 2 -27.16 2.20 45.90
C THR A 2 -28.62 2.49 45.54
N LEU A 3 -28.95 3.75 45.26
CA LEU A 3 -30.33 4.15 44.93
C LEU A 3 -30.58 3.99 43.43
N THR A 4 -31.40 3.01 43.07
CA THR A 4 -31.84 2.72 41.69
C THR A 4 -32.88 3.73 41.23
N ARG A 5 -32.65 4.37 40.07
CA ARG A 5 -33.51 5.43 39.54
C ARG A 5 -34.74 4.87 38.79
N SER A 6 -35.71 4.35 39.53
CA SER A 6 -37.01 3.89 38.98
C SER A 6 -38.21 4.58 39.65
N GLN A 7 -38.19 5.92 39.72
CA GLN A 7 -39.33 6.75 40.15
C GLN A 7 -39.62 7.90 39.18
N THR A 8 -39.99 7.55 37.95
CA THR A 8 -40.77 8.42 37.05
C THR A 8 -41.75 7.53 36.27
N GLY A 9 -42.99 7.45 36.73
CA GLY A 9 -44.03 6.57 36.17
C GLY A 9 -44.57 7.01 34.81
N LYS A 10 -43.72 7.03 33.78
CA LYS A 10 -44.09 7.31 32.39
C LYS A 10 -43.33 6.37 31.45
N THR A 11 -44.03 5.40 30.86
CA THR A 11 -43.49 4.52 29.82
C THR A 11 -43.10 5.34 28.60
N PRO A 12 -41.91 5.12 27.98
CA PRO A 12 -41.57 5.77 26.72
C PRO A 12 -42.56 5.38 25.62
N LYS A 13 -43.16 6.37 24.94
CA LYS A 13 -44.06 6.15 23.81
C LYS A 13 -43.24 5.61 22.61
N LYS A 14 -43.67 4.51 21.95
CA LYS A 14 -43.00 4.03 20.73
C LYS A 14 -43.05 5.15 19.70
N ILE A 15 -41.91 5.46 19.07
CA ILE A 15 -41.86 6.41 17.96
C ILE A 15 -42.34 5.67 16.72
N GLU A 16 -43.59 5.87 16.36
CA GLU A 16 -44.11 5.45 15.06
C GLU A 16 -43.46 6.32 13.97
N ARG A 17 -43.06 5.66 12.88
CA ARG A 17 -42.57 6.30 11.65
C ARG A 17 -43.39 5.70 10.52
N GLU A 18 -44.27 6.49 9.94
CA GLU A 18 -45.06 6.06 8.79
C GLU A 18 -44.14 5.64 7.63
N GLY A 19 -44.48 4.55 6.94
CA GLY A 19 -43.73 4.04 5.80
C GLY A 19 -42.59 3.04 6.09
N TYR A 20 -42.39 2.59 7.34
CA TYR A 20 -41.40 1.53 7.64
C TYR A 20 -42.07 0.17 7.92
N ILE A 21 -41.59 -0.89 7.24
CA ILE A 21 -42.00 -2.29 7.45
C ILE A 21 -40.92 -2.99 8.28
N GLU A 22 -41.30 -3.57 9.44
CA GLU A 22 -40.38 -4.33 10.31
C GLU A 22 -40.22 -5.78 9.79
N THR A 23 -39.01 -6.17 9.39
CA THR A 23 -38.71 -7.52 8.87
C THR A 23 -38.53 -8.56 10.01
N PRO A 24 -39.21 -9.71 10.00
CA PRO A 24 -39.04 -10.73 11.05
C PRO A 24 -37.65 -11.38 11.06
N GLY A 25 -36.97 -11.36 12.20
CA GLY A 25 -35.68 -12.04 12.39
C GLY A 25 -35.81 -13.55 12.64
N ARG A 26 -34.83 -14.34 12.19
CA ARG A 26 -34.78 -15.80 12.42
C ARG A 26 -33.60 -16.24 13.29
N ARG A 27 -33.86 -17.30 14.06
CA ARG A 27 -33.08 -17.89 15.16
C ARG A 27 -31.88 -18.71 14.67
N THR A 28 -30.74 -18.65 15.38
CA THR A 28 -29.54 -19.48 15.16
C THR A 28 -29.53 -20.75 16.02
N THR A 29 -28.81 -21.78 15.57
CA THR A 29 -28.57 -23.06 16.28
C THR A 29 -27.12 -23.53 16.08
N ARG A 30 -26.63 -24.43 16.96
CA ARG A 30 -25.20 -24.78 17.12
C ARG A 30 -24.98 -26.30 17.26
N SER A 31 -23.89 -26.79 16.67
CA SER A 31 -23.02 -27.91 17.14
C SER A 31 -21.65 -27.73 16.45
N ARG A 32 -20.44 -28.13 16.89
CA ARG A 32 -19.90 -29.25 17.71
C ARG A 32 -20.15 -30.65 17.10
N SER A 33 -19.22 -31.61 17.05
CA SER A 33 -17.73 -31.64 17.11
C SER A 33 -17.29 -33.04 16.58
N SER A 34 -16.10 -33.65 16.70
CA SER A 34 -14.82 -33.43 17.43
C SER A 34 -13.77 -34.47 16.91
N MET A 35 -12.54 -34.44 17.46
CA MET A 35 -11.55 -35.56 17.55
C MET A 35 -10.43 -35.69 16.49
N THR A 36 -9.21 -35.65 17.02
CA THR A 36 -7.93 -36.24 16.56
C THR A 36 -7.77 -37.65 17.22
N PRO A 37 -6.62 -38.37 17.24
CA PRO A 37 -5.27 -38.15 16.64
C PRO A 37 -4.84 -39.41 15.80
N ASP A 38 -3.60 -39.92 15.65
CA ASP A 38 -2.24 -39.66 16.20
C ASP A 38 -1.14 -40.36 15.36
N LEU A 39 0.15 -40.11 15.68
CA LEU A 39 1.36 -40.95 15.38
C LEU A 39 1.79 -41.12 13.89
N SER A 40 3.06 -41.37 13.51
CA SER A 40 4.38 -41.32 14.19
C SER A 40 5.55 -41.58 13.22
N ALA A 41 6.76 -41.09 13.54
CA ALA A 41 8.09 -41.66 13.18
C ALA A 41 8.52 -41.71 11.68
N ASP A 42 9.79 -41.79 11.29
CA ASP A 42 11.11 -41.43 11.89
C ASP A 42 12.20 -41.51 10.77
N THR A 43 13.39 -40.90 10.98
CA THR A 43 14.74 -41.41 10.55
C THR A 43 15.08 -41.64 9.05
N GLU A 44 16.30 -41.41 8.49
CA GLU A 44 17.56 -40.68 8.81
C GLU A 44 18.49 -40.71 7.55
N THR A 45 19.57 -39.89 7.50
CA THR A 45 20.86 -40.13 6.74
C THR A 45 20.83 -40.26 5.19
N SER A 46 21.91 -40.12 4.40
CA SER A 46 23.27 -39.54 4.54
C SER A 46 23.83 -39.24 3.12
N GLU A 47 24.35 -38.05 2.79
CA GLU A 47 25.79 -37.64 2.76
C GLU A 47 26.54 -37.82 1.41
N VAL A 48 27.71 -37.17 1.29
CA VAL A 48 28.74 -37.23 0.21
C VAL A 48 28.29 -36.59 -1.14
N ALA A 49 28.66 -35.36 -1.50
CA ALA A 49 29.99 -34.76 -1.79
C ALA A 49 30.60 -35.24 -3.15
N THR A 50 31.45 -34.50 -3.89
CA THR A 50 32.49 -33.51 -3.53
C THR A 50 32.82 -32.49 -4.65
N SER A 51 33.37 -31.31 -4.30
CA SER A 51 34.28 -30.44 -5.13
C SER A 51 33.68 -29.80 -6.41
N ALA A 52 34.23 -28.79 -7.13
CA ALA A 52 35.43 -27.92 -7.04
C ALA A 52 35.23 -26.70 -8.01
N SER A 53 36.04 -25.63 -8.10
CA SER A 53 36.99 -24.97 -7.16
C SER A 53 37.51 -23.61 -7.70
N SER A 54 37.34 -22.53 -6.91
CA SER A 54 38.28 -21.39 -6.70
C SER A 54 38.97 -20.65 -7.87
N SER A 55 38.69 -19.35 -8.03
CA SER A 55 39.67 -18.23 -8.22
C SER A 55 38.89 -16.89 -8.36
N GLN A 56 39.26 -15.70 -7.86
CA GLN A 56 40.50 -14.99 -7.45
C GLN A 56 41.24 -14.20 -8.55
N ILE A 57 41.25 -12.85 -8.37
CA ILE A 57 42.38 -11.92 -8.59
C ILE A 57 42.66 -11.61 -10.09
N LEU A 58 43.10 -10.42 -10.56
CA LEU A 58 43.88 -9.31 -9.99
C LEU A 58 43.34 -7.91 -10.39
N ASP A 59 44.01 -6.85 -9.91
CA ASP A 59 43.65 -5.43 -9.94
C ASP A 59 44.74 -4.58 -10.70
N SER A 60 44.47 -3.28 -10.90
CA SER A 60 45.45 -2.18 -10.79
C SER A 60 46.29 -1.73 -12.04
N PRO A 61 46.97 -0.54 -12.04
CA PRO A 61 46.32 0.76 -12.36
C PRO A 61 47.22 1.80 -13.14
N MET A 62 46.84 3.10 -13.09
CA MET A 62 47.69 4.34 -13.01
C MET A 62 47.64 5.41 -14.15
N THR A 63 47.33 6.67 -13.73
CA THR A 63 47.93 7.99 -14.14
C THR A 63 47.81 8.53 -15.60
N SER A 64 47.84 9.84 -15.90
CA SER A 64 47.77 11.11 -15.12
C SER A 64 47.57 12.34 -16.03
N ASP A 65 47.08 13.46 -15.45
CA ASP A 65 47.27 14.89 -15.83
C ASP A 65 47.02 15.44 -17.25
N SER A 66 46.24 16.54 -17.32
CA SER A 66 46.72 17.89 -17.74
C SER A 66 45.57 18.93 -17.74
N SER A 67 45.81 20.19 -18.19
CA SER A 67 45.09 21.37 -17.65
C SER A 67 44.68 22.47 -18.65
N ALA A 68 43.93 23.47 -18.13
CA ALA A 68 43.50 24.75 -18.74
C ALA A 68 42.29 24.68 -19.72
N ARG A 69 41.57 25.78 -20.03
CA ARG A 69 41.83 27.23 -19.84
C ARG A 69 40.52 28.05 -19.72
N ARG A 70 40.61 29.29 -19.17
CA ARG A 70 39.49 30.23 -18.98
C ARG A 70 38.95 30.85 -20.28
N ARG A 71 37.65 31.21 -20.32
CA ARG A 71 37.19 32.55 -20.74
C ARG A 71 35.74 32.86 -20.33
N ALA A 72 35.40 34.15 -20.28
CA ALA A 72 34.07 34.71 -20.02
C ALA A 72 33.86 35.97 -20.90
N SER A 73 32.68 36.60 -20.82
CA SER A 73 32.11 37.63 -21.74
C SER A 73 31.20 37.02 -22.83
N GLY A 74 30.06 37.62 -23.20
CA GLY A 74 29.47 38.88 -22.72
C GLY A 74 28.06 39.14 -23.28
N LYS A 75 27.45 40.26 -22.89
CA LYS A 75 26.10 40.69 -23.35
C LYS A 75 26.00 40.78 -24.88
N LYS A 76 24.82 40.44 -25.42
CA LYS A 76 24.20 41.26 -26.46
C LYS A 76 22.68 41.32 -26.28
N GLN A 77 22.07 42.44 -26.65
CA GLN A 77 20.67 42.78 -26.45
C GLN A 77 20.28 43.88 -27.44
N ASP A 78 19.47 43.53 -28.45
CA ASP A 78 18.87 44.41 -29.47
C ASP A 78 17.43 43.87 -29.67
N ILE A 79 16.31 44.61 -29.58
CA ILE A 79 15.82 45.80 -30.32
C ILE A 79 15.26 45.42 -31.72
N VAL A 80 14.05 45.80 -32.16
CA VAL A 80 12.77 46.18 -31.50
C VAL A 80 11.63 46.23 -32.56
N ASP A 81 10.37 45.95 -32.19
CA ASP A 81 9.08 46.25 -32.88
C ASP A 81 8.92 45.85 -34.38
N ASP A 82 7.78 46.01 -35.09
CA ASP A 82 6.47 46.63 -34.81
C ASP A 82 5.32 45.89 -35.56
N GLY A 83 4.03 46.14 -35.26
CA GLY A 83 2.90 45.50 -35.95
C GLY A 83 1.49 45.67 -35.36
N ILE A 84 1.03 46.91 -35.09
CA ILE A 84 -0.28 47.19 -34.44
C ILE A 84 -1.49 47.10 -35.41
N ALA A 85 -2.61 46.52 -34.93
CA ALA A 85 -3.96 46.81 -35.41
C ALA A 85 -4.98 46.79 -34.25
N ASN A 86 -6.01 47.65 -34.27
CA ASN A 86 -6.83 48.02 -33.10
C ASN A 86 -8.27 47.49 -33.10
N GLY A 87 -8.88 47.38 -31.90
CA GLY A 87 -10.30 47.02 -31.74
C GLY A 87 -10.85 47.10 -30.29
N GLY A 88 -11.03 48.30 -29.74
CA GLY A 88 -11.87 48.51 -28.53
C GLY A 88 -13.37 48.51 -28.86
N LYS A 89 -14.33 48.54 -27.93
CA LYS A 89 -14.39 48.78 -26.46
C LYS A 89 -15.44 47.79 -25.87
N ALA A 90 -15.75 47.68 -24.57
CA ALA A 90 -15.77 48.69 -23.50
C ALA A 90 -15.65 48.09 -22.09
N ALA A 91 -15.41 48.95 -21.10
CA ALA A 91 -15.44 48.59 -19.70
C ALA A 91 -16.85 48.76 -19.11
N ASN A 92 -17.31 47.74 -18.39
CA ASN A 92 -18.14 47.92 -17.21
C ASN A 92 -17.30 47.45 -16.02
N GLY A 93 -17.17 48.29 -14.99
CA GLY A 93 -16.40 47.97 -13.79
C GLY A 93 -17.32 47.63 -12.63
N ASP A 94 -17.21 46.41 -12.12
CA ASP A 94 -17.62 46.07 -10.76
C ASP A 94 -16.36 45.73 -9.95
N GLY A 95 -16.16 46.43 -8.84
CA GLY A 95 -14.87 46.49 -8.15
C GLY A 95 -14.62 45.32 -7.21
N TYR A 96 -13.80 44.35 -7.62
CA TYR A 96 -13.17 43.39 -6.71
C TYR A 96 -11.71 43.76 -6.42
N ALA A 97 -11.54 44.61 -5.41
CA ALA A 97 -10.23 45.00 -4.90
C ALA A 97 -9.57 43.87 -4.07
N ASN A 98 -9.10 42.83 -4.75
CA ASN A 98 -8.04 41.91 -4.30
C ASN A 98 -7.55 41.10 -5.50
N GLY A 99 -6.40 41.51 -6.08
CA GLY A 99 -5.85 40.98 -7.33
C GLY A 99 -5.21 39.59 -7.21
N VAL A 100 -5.96 38.59 -6.76
CA VAL A 100 -5.57 37.17 -6.86
C VAL A 100 -6.32 36.57 -8.04
N THR A 101 -5.60 36.31 -9.14
CA THR A 101 -6.14 35.54 -10.27
C THR A 101 -6.62 34.16 -9.77
N PRO A 102 -7.80 33.67 -10.18
CA PRO A 102 -8.27 32.36 -9.76
C PRO A 102 -7.27 31.25 -10.15
N LYS A 103 -6.64 30.65 -9.14
CA LYS A 103 -5.58 29.64 -9.33
C LYS A 103 -6.06 28.51 -10.24
N ASN A 104 -5.37 28.27 -11.35
CA ASN A 104 -5.81 27.29 -12.33
C ASN A 104 -5.41 25.87 -11.91
N TYR A 105 -6.24 25.23 -11.10
CA TYR A 105 -5.99 23.86 -10.61
C TYR A 105 -5.91 22.77 -11.70
N LYS A 106 -6.14 23.09 -12.99
CA LYS A 106 -5.84 22.16 -14.10
C LYS A 106 -4.35 22.06 -14.43
N ILE A 107 -3.55 23.11 -14.18
CA ILE A 107 -2.13 23.19 -14.57
C ILE A 107 -1.26 23.10 -13.31
N ASP A 108 -0.08 22.48 -13.42
CA ASP A 108 0.92 22.52 -12.36
C ASP A 108 1.94 23.63 -12.63
N GLU A 109 1.72 24.78 -11.99
CA GLU A 109 2.54 26.00 -12.09
C GLU A 109 3.85 25.90 -11.29
N SER A 110 4.11 24.79 -10.58
CA SER A 110 5.28 24.68 -9.67
C SER A 110 6.62 24.43 -10.37
N GLY A 111 6.60 23.92 -11.62
CA GLY A 111 7.80 23.48 -12.34
C GLY A 111 8.53 22.28 -11.71
N HIS A 112 7.98 21.65 -10.67
CA HIS A 112 8.64 20.63 -9.87
C HIS A 112 8.27 19.21 -10.33
N PHE A 113 9.24 18.49 -10.90
CA PHE A 113 9.10 17.09 -11.30
C PHE A 113 9.57 16.14 -10.19
N GLU A 114 8.70 15.24 -9.74
CA GLU A 114 9.13 14.08 -8.95
C GLU A 114 9.75 13.00 -9.88
N PHE A 115 10.40 11.99 -9.28
CA PHE A 115 10.90 10.79 -9.98
C PHE A 115 11.77 10.99 -11.24
N GLY A 116 12.48 12.11 -11.36
CA GLY A 116 13.30 12.41 -12.56
C GLY A 116 12.49 12.78 -13.80
N GLY A 117 11.23 13.23 -13.63
CA GLY A 117 10.37 13.68 -14.72
C GLY A 117 10.04 12.57 -15.72
N SER A 118 9.73 12.95 -16.96
CA SER A 118 9.29 12.02 -18.00
C SER A 118 10.24 10.85 -18.25
N LEU A 119 11.56 11.06 -18.19
CA LEU A 119 12.54 9.99 -18.44
C LEU A 119 12.52 8.96 -17.31
N GLY A 120 12.64 9.38 -16.05
CA GLY A 120 12.58 8.47 -14.90
C GLY A 120 11.22 7.78 -14.77
N CYS A 121 10.12 8.47 -15.08
CA CYS A 121 8.80 7.89 -15.18
C CYS A 121 8.72 6.78 -16.24
N LEU A 122 9.26 7.00 -17.44
CA LEU A 122 9.32 5.97 -18.49
C LEU A 122 10.18 4.78 -18.06
N SER A 123 11.35 5.02 -17.49
CA SER A 123 12.23 3.97 -16.96
C SER A 123 11.57 3.13 -15.88
N MET A 124 10.74 3.72 -15.02
CA MET A 124 9.95 2.97 -14.01
C MET A 124 8.80 2.17 -14.63
N MET A 125 8.08 2.73 -15.61
CA MET A 125 6.99 2.02 -16.29
C MET A 125 7.47 0.77 -17.02
N ILE A 126 8.68 0.79 -17.57
CA ILE A 126 9.31 -0.37 -18.20
C ILE A 126 10.00 -1.26 -17.15
N GLY A 127 10.70 -0.66 -16.19
CA GLY A 127 11.55 -1.34 -15.23
C GLY A 127 10.80 -2.14 -14.17
N PHE A 128 9.68 -1.65 -13.62
CA PHE A 128 8.94 -2.39 -12.59
C PHE A 128 8.33 -3.71 -13.11
N PRO A 129 7.64 -3.76 -14.28
CA PRO A 129 7.21 -5.03 -14.87
C PRO A 129 8.36 -6.01 -15.11
N LEU A 130 9.48 -5.55 -15.71
CA LEU A 130 10.64 -6.40 -15.98
C LEU A 130 11.29 -6.94 -14.70
N LEU A 131 11.37 -6.12 -13.65
CA LEU A 131 11.86 -6.55 -12.34
C LEU A 131 10.94 -7.61 -11.72
N MET A 132 9.62 -7.46 -11.82
CA MET A 132 8.66 -8.45 -11.34
C MET A 132 8.83 -9.80 -12.06
N TYR A 133 8.95 -9.81 -13.39
CA TYR A 133 9.28 -11.03 -14.14
C TYR A 133 10.62 -11.64 -13.71
N TYR A 134 11.68 -10.84 -13.61
CA TYR A 134 13.01 -11.33 -13.21
C TYR A 134 13.00 -11.96 -11.80
N MET A 135 12.32 -11.33 -10.84
CA MET A 135 12.18 -11.85 -9.47
C MET A 135 11.34 -13.13 -9.42
N TRP A 136 10.25 -13.21 -10.18
CA TRP A 136 9.41 -14.41 -10.25
C TRP A 136 10.14 -15.57 -10.96
N ILE A 137 10.87 -15.30 -12.04
CA ILE A 137 11.71 -16.31 -12.72
C ILE A 137 12.74 -16.87 -11.73
N GLY A 138 13.44 -16.02 -10.98
CA GLY A 138 14.39 -16.46 -9.96
C GLY A 138 13.74 -17.27 -8.84
N ALA A 139 12.56 -16.85 -8.37
CA ALA A 139 11.79 -17.54 -7.33
C ALA A 139 11.15 -18.88 -7.76
N THR A 140 11.13 -19.18 -9.06
CA THR A 140 10.41 -20.35 -9.62
C THR A 140 11.34 -21.33 -10.36
N TYR A 141 12.32 -20.83 -11.12
CA TYR A 141 13.19 -21.65 -11.97
C TYR A 141 14.65 -21.75 -11.49
N TYR A 142 15.07 -20.89 -10.55
CA TYR A 142 16.46 -20.81 -10.08
C TYR A 142 16.62 -21.08 -8.57
N ASP A 143 15.75 -21.91 -7.95
CA ASP A 143 15.87 -22.27 -6.51
C ASP A 143 15.89 -21.04 -5.58
N GLY A 144 15.11 -20.01 -5.93
CA GLY A 144 15.09 -18.72 -5.23
C GLY A 144 16.30 -17.81 -5.48
N ARG A 145 17.25 -18.19 -6.34
CA ARG A 145 18.49 -17.45 -6.61
C ARG A 145 18.32 -16.45 -7.76
N LEU A 146 19.26 -15.52 -7.90
CA LEU A 146 19.29 -14.59 -9.03
C LEU A 146 19.48 -15.36 -10.34
N PRO A 147 18.62 -15.17 -11.36
CA PRO A 147 18.93 -15.60 -12.71
C PRO A 147 20.20 -14.90 -13.20
N LEU A 148 21.17 -15.70 -13.63
CA LEU A 148 22.47 -15.27 -14.16
C LEU A 148 22.75 -16.04 -15.47
N PRO A 149 23.54 -15.47 -16.40
CA PRO A 149 23.93 -16.18 -17.61
C PRO A 149 24.82 -17.38 -17.30
N GLU A 150 24.67 -18.45 -18.08
CA GLU A 150 25.54 -19.63 -18.02
C GLU A 150 26.94 -19.35 -18.61
N GLU A 151 27.92 -20.20 -18.33
CA GLU A 151 29.28 -20.03 -18.84
C GLU A 151 29.31 -20.04 -20.38
N GLY A 152 29.79 -18.95 -20.97
CA GLY A 152 29.82 -18.75 -22.43
C GLY A 152 28.52 -18.22 -23.05
N GLN A 153 27.41 -18.14 -22.31
CA GLN A 153 26.13 -17.63 -22.82
C GLN A 153 26.21 -16.11 -23.06
N THR A 154 25.83 -15.64 -24.26
CA THR A 154 25.79 -14.20 -24.52
C THR A 154 24.61 -13.52 -23.82
N ALA A 155 24.75 -12.23 -23.51
CA ALA A 155 23.68 -11.44 -22.91
C ALA A 155 22.38 -11.42 -23.74
N LYS A 156 22.46 -11.64 -25.06
CA LYS A 156 21.29 -11.78 -25.95
C LYS A 156 20.58 -13.12 -25.73
N GLU A 157 21.33 -14.22 -25.65
CA GLU A 157 20.78 -15.56 -25.43
C GLU A 157 20.19 -15.68 -24.03
N PHE A 158 20.86 -15.14 -23.01
CA PHE A 158 20.32 -15.03 -21.66
C PHE A 158 19.01 -14.21 -21.62
N GLY A 159 18.99 -13.05 -22.28
CA GLY A 159 17.78 -12.23 -22.40
C GLY A 159 16.61 -12.96 -23.09
N LEU A 160 16.90 -13.72 -24.16
CA LEU A 160 15.89 -14.56 -24.84
C LEU A 160 15.43 -15.72 -23.97
N HIS A 161 16.32 -16.36 -23.21
CA HIS A 161 15.98 -17.42 -22.27
C HIS A 161 15.02 -16.93 -21.17
N LEU A 162 15.28 -15.76 -20.56
CA LEU A 162 14.36 -15.16 -19.60
C LEU A 162 13.01 -14.80 -20.21
N VAL A 163 12.98 -14.33 -21.47
CA VAL A 163 11.74 -14.07 -22.21
C VAL A 163 10.97 -15.36 -22.49
N ASN A 164 11.65 -16.46 -22.80
CA ASN A 164 11.00 -17.76 -23.01
C ASN A 164 10.40 -18.30 -21.69
N LEU A 165 11.12 -18.21 -20.56
CA LEU A 165 10.57 -18.58 -19.24
C LEU A 165 9.35 -17.73 -18.85
N ALA A 166 9.36 -16.42 -19.17
CA ALA A 166 8.19 -15.56 -18.98
C ALA A 166 7.02 -15.91 -19.94
N TYR A 167 7.33 -16.31 -21.18
CA TYR A 167 6.33 -16.71 -22.16
C TYR A 167 5.67 -18.05 -21.80
N GLU A 168 6.44 -19.05 -21.37
CA GLU A 168 5.94 -20.38 -21.03
C GLU A 168 5.26 -20.39 -19.65
N GLY A 169 5.96 -19.91 -18.62
CA GLY A 169 5.51 -19.99 -17.23
C GLY A 169 4.63 -18.85 -16.75
N ALA A 170 4.57 -17.73 -17.48
CA ALA A 170 3.75 -16.57 -17.13
C ALA A 170 2.86 -16.07 -18.28
N PHE A 171 2.49 -16.93 -19.24
CA PHE A 171 1.49 -16.55 -20.25
C PHE A 171 0.18 -16.07 -19.59
N PRO A 172 -0.40 -14.93 -19.99
CA PRO A 172 -1.66 -14.43 -19.40
C PRO A 172 -2.86 -15.26 -19.90
N THR A 173 -3.02 -16.47 -19.37
CA THR A 173 -4.03 -17.44 -19.80
C THR A 173 -5.46 -16.96 -19.54
N ALA A 174 -6.44 -17.51 -20.28
CA ALA A 174 -7.85 -17.24 -20.04
C ALA A 174 -8.29 -17.56 -18.58
N LYS A 175 -7.73 -18.62 -17.98
CA LYS A 175 -7.93 -18.97 -16.57
C LYS A 175 -7.48 -17.83 -15.63
N ALA A 176 -6.30 -17.28 -15.86
CA ALA A 176 -5.76 -16.17 -15.07
C ALA A 176 -6.55 -14.87 -15.27
N TRP A 177 -6.97 -14.54 -16.50
CA TRP A 177 -7.85 -13.40 -16.78
C TRP A 177 -9.18 -13.52 -16.03
N ILE A 178 -9.84 -14.68 -16.13
CA ILE A 178 -11.10 -14.95 -15.44
C ILE A 178 -10.92 -14.88 -13.93
N THR A 179 -9.87 -15.49 -13.37
CA THR A 179 -9.61 -15.49 -11.91
C THR A 179 -9.37 -14.08 -11.37
N TYR A 180 -8.45 -13.33 -11.98
CA TYR A 180 -8.11 -11.98 -11.53
C TYR A 180 -9.29 -11.01 -11.68
N TRP A 181 -10.02 -11.05 -12.81
CA TRP A 181 -11.15 -10.15 -13.03
C TRP A 181 -12.42 -10.56 -12.29
N ALA A 182 -12.65 -11.86 -12.05
CA ALA A 182 -13.71 -12.30 -11.14
C ALA A 182 -13.46 -11.76 -9.73
N PHE A 183 -12.22 -11.83 -9.23
CA PHE A 183 -11.85 -11.24 -7.94
C PHE A 183 -11.99 -9.70 -7.94
N PHE A 184 -11.49 -9.00 -8.97
CA PHE A 184 -11.62 -7.55 -9.12
C PHE A 184 -13.09 -7.09 -9.12
N VAL A 185 -13.95 -7.75 -9.91
CA VAL A 185 -15.38 -7.42 -9.98
C VAL A 185 -16.08 -7.79 -8.68
N PHE A 186 -15.75 -8.93 -8.07
CA PHE A 186 -16.28 -9.33 -6.77
C PHE A 186 -15.96 -8.30 -5.68
N GLU A 187 -14.72 -7.81 -5.58
CA GLU A 187 -14.35 -6.76 -4.62
C GLU A 187 -15.03 -5.42 -4.95
N GLY A 188 -15.28 -5.11 -6.22
CA GLY A 188 -16.06 -3.95 -6.65
C GLY A 188 -17.53 -4.03 -6.22
N LEU A 189 -18.15 -5.20 -6.37
CA LEU A 189 -19.49 -5.49 -5.85
C LEU A 189 -19.51 -5.42 -4.31
N CYS A 190 -18.47 -5.96 -3.65
CA CYS A 190 -18.31 -5.89 -2.20
C CYS A 190 -18.09 -4.46 -1.70
N TYR A 191 -17.43 -3.59 -2.46
CA TYR A 191 -17.34 -2.16 -2.16
C TYR A 191 -18.74 -1.53 -2.15
N LEU A 192 -19.51 -1.77 -3.22
CA LEU A 192 -20.80 -1.10 -3.48
C LEU A 192 -21.95 -1.58 -2.60
N PHE A 193 -22.05 -2.88 -2.31
CA PHE A 193 -23.26 -3.50 -1.74
C PHE A 193 -23.12 -3.97 -0.29
N LEU A 194 -21.91 -4.20 0.24
CA LEU A 194 -21.74 -4.64 1.63
C LEU A 194 -21.83 -3.46 2.61
N PRO A 195 -22.26 -3.70 3.87
CA PRO A 195 -22.45 -2.65 4.86
C PRO A 195 -21.14 -1.94 5.23
N GLY A 196 -21.16 -0.61 5.14
CA GLY A 196 -20.07 0.29 5.49
C GLY A 196 -20.57 1.54 6.21
N ILE A 197 -19.68 2.53 6.35
CA ILE A 197 -20.01 3.86 6.88
C ILE A 197 -19.62 4.95 5.89
N TYR A 198 -20.26 6.12 5.96
CA TYR A 198 -19.81 7.31 5.24
C TYR A 198 -18.94 8.18 6.14
N VAL A 199 -17.76 8.56 5.66
CA VAL A 199 -16.84 9.49 6.33
C VAL A 199 -16.36 10.55 5.34
N ASN A 200 -16.29 11.80 5.79
CA ASN A 200 -15.84 12.92 4.96
C ASN A 200 -14.31 12.98 4.92
N GLY A 201 -13.76 13.08 3.71
CA GLY A 201 -12.34 13.34 3.51
C GLY A 201 -11.95 14.78 3.78
N ARG A 202 -10.69 15.12 3.50
CA ARG A 202 -10.19 16.49 3.69
C ARG A 202 -10.87 17.51 2.77
N LYS A 203 -10.82 18.77 3.19
CA LYS A 203 -11.26 19.93 2.41
C LYS A 203 -10.34 20.09 1.19
N LEU A 204 -10.92 20.10 -0.01
CA LEU A 204 -10.19 20.20 -1.27
C LEU A 204 -10.23 21.64 -1.81
N GLU A 205 -9.07 22.29 -1.92
CA GLU A 205 -8.93 23.70 -2.33
C GLU A 205 -9.59 23.97 -3.70
N HIS A 206 -9.35 23.08 -4.67
CA HIS A 206 -9.91 23.17 -6.02
C HIS A 206 -11.45 22.99 -6.09
N LEU A 207 -12.09 22.57 -4.99
CA LEU A 207 -13.54 22.50 -4.84
C LEU A 207 -14.06 23.52 -3.81
N GLY A 208 -13.36 24.66 -3.62
CA GLY A 208 -13.76 25.70 -2.66
C GLY A 208 -13.72 25.25 -1.20
N GLY A 209 -12.89 24.24 -0.87
CA GLY A 209 -12.83 23.66 0.46
C GLY A 209 -13.90 22.61 0.76
N LYS A 210 -14.68 22.17 -0.24
CA LYS A 210 -15.63 21.04 -0.11
C LYS A 210 -14.91 19.77 0.34
N GLN A 211 -15.58 18.98 1.19
CA GLN A 211 -15.16 17.62 1.57
C GLN A 211 -15.93 16.61 0.72
N LEU A 212 -15.24 15.59 0.21
CA LEU A 212 -15.91 14.47 -0.46
C LEU A 212 -16.30 13.40 0.58
N PRO A 213 -17.51 12.83 0.51
CA PRO A 213 -17.87 11.65 1.29
C PRO A 213 -17.21 10.40 0.69
N TYR A 214 -16.80 9.45 1.53
CA TYR A 214 -16.24 8.17 1.13
C TYR A 214 -16.96 7.04 1.85
N TYR A 215 -17.23 5.94 1.15
CA TYR A 215 -17.91 4.78 1.70
C TYR A 215 -16.90 3.72 2.15
N CYS A 216 -16.90 3.41 3.45
CA CYS A 216 -15.94 2.51 4.08
C CYS A 216 -16.57 1.15 4.42
N SER A 217 -16.61 0.25 3.43
CA SER A 217 -17.12 -1.12 3.51
C SER A 217 -16.05 -2.23 3.63
N ALA A 218 -14.74 -1.91 3.61
CA ALA A 218 -13.66 -2.89 3.46
C ALA A 218 -13.66 -3.96 4.54
N TYR A 219 -14.00 -3.60 5.79
CA TYR A 219 -14.15 -4.58 6.87
C TYR A 219 -15.24 -5.63 6.57
N ALA A 220 -16.33 -5.26 5.91
CA ALA A 220 -17.34 -6.24 5.46
C ALA A 220 -16.86 -7.00 4.22
N SER A 221 -16.14 -6.34 3.30
CA SER A 221 -15.50 -6.99 2.15
C SER A 221 -14.56 -8.10 2.61
N PHE A 222 -13.50 -7.80 3.36
CA PHE A 222 -12.43 -8.73 3.74
C PHE A 222 -12.92 -10.03 4.38
N TYR A 223 -13.88 -9.95 5.31
CA TYR A 223 -14.41 -11.16 5.96
C TYR A 223 -15.35 -11.95 5.04
N THR A 224 -16.02 -11.28 4.09
CA THR A 224 -16.79 -11.96 3.03
C THR A 224 -15.84 -12.66 2.06
N THR A 225 -14.74 -12.02 1.68
CA THR A 225 -13.64 -12.59 0.87
C THR A 225 -13.05 -13.83 1.53
N ILE A 226 -12.72 -13.77 2.82
CA ILE A 226 -12.22 -14.92 3.61
C ILE A 226 -13.22 -16.08 3.59
N VAL A 227 -14.50 -15.81 3.91
CA VAL A 227 -15.54 -16.85 3.97
C VAL A 227 -15.77 -17.51 2.61
N ILE A 228 -15.79 -16.73 1.52
CA ILE A 228 -15.97 -17.26 0.17
C ILE A 228 -14.74 -18.02 -0.31
N ALA A 229 -13.51 -17.52 -0.08
CA ALA A 229 -12.29 -18.19 -0.51
C ALA A 229 -12.08 -19.53 0.21
N VAL A 230 -12.33 -19.58 1.53
CA VAL A 230 -12.32 -20.84 2.31
C VAL A 230 -13.45 -21.77 1.85
N GLY A 231 -14.65 -21.25 1.56
CA GLY A 231 -15.77 -22.03 1.04
C GLY A 231 -15.51 -22.65 -0.33
N LEU A 232 -14.88 -21.92 -1.25
CA LEU A 232 -14.50 -22.40 -2.59
C LEU A 232 -13.45 -23.52 -2.52
N HIS A 233 -12.47 -23.40 -1.61
CA HIS A 233 -11.47 -24.44 -1.37
C HIS A 233 -12.10 -25.68 -0.71
N ALA A 234 -12.92 -25.50 0.33
CA ALA A 234 -13.58 -26.60 1.04
C ALA A 234 -14.63 -27.35 0.19
N THR A 235 -15.13 -26.72 -0.89
CA THR A 235 -16.02 -27.36 -1.89
C THR A 235 -15.27 -27.88 -3.12
N GLY A 236 -13.97 -27.66 -3.23
CA GLY A 236 -13.16 -28.02 -4.40
C GLY A 236 -13.44 -27.21 -5.67
N LEU A 237 -14.30 -26.18 -5.61
CA LEU A 237 -14.68 -25.36 -6.77
C LEU A 237 -13.55 -24.43 -7.23
N TYR A 238 -12.74 -23.94 -6.29
CA TYR A 238 -11.48 -23.25 -6.56
C TYR A 238 -10.59 -23.41 -5.34
N LYS A 239 -9.49 -24.17 -5.47
CA LYS A 239 -8.54 -24.36 -4.38
C LYS A 239 -7.66 -23.13 -4.17
N LEU A 240 -7.22 -22.91 -2.94
CA LEU A 240 -6.39 -21.76 -2.55
C LEU A 240 -4.94 -21.86 -3.02
N ASP A 241 -4.39 -23.08 -3.13
CA ASP A 241 -3.05 -23.38 -3.66
C ASP A 241 -2.86 -22.91 -5.11
N THR A 242 -3.94 -22.89 -5.90
CA THR A 242 -3.98 -22.53 -7.32
C THR A 242 -3.53 -21.08 -7.57
N ILE A 243 -3.61 -20.22 -6.55
CA ILE A 243 -3.07 -18.84 -6.60
C ILE A 243 -1.53 -18.84 -6.69
N ILE A 244 -0.87 -19.88 -6.16
CA ILE A 244 0.58 -20.09 -6.25
C ILE A 244 0.94 -20.75 -7.59
N ASP A 245 0.16 -21.74 -8.05
CA ASP A 245 0.40 -22.40 -9.35
C ASP A 245 0.21 -21.44 -10.54
N ASP A 246 -0.89 -20.68 -10.54
CA ASP A 246 -1.16 -19.67 -11.57
C ASP A 246 -0.44 -18.34 -11.30
N PHE A 247 0.54 -18.26 -10.37
CA PHE A 247 1.11 -16.98 -9.94
C PHE A 247 1.74 -16.18 -11.10
N GLY A 248 2.51 -16.83 -11.98
CA GLY A 248 3.08 -16.21 -13.18
C GLY A 248 1.99 -15.63 -14.10
N PRO A 249 1.01 -16.45 -14.57
CA PRO A 249 -0.12 -15.98 -15.36
C PRO A 249 -0.93 -14.85 -14.71
N LEU A 250 -1.21 -14.95 -13.40
CA LEU A 250 -1.91 -13.92 -12.63
C LEU A 250 -1.11 -12.60 -12.56
N MET A 251 0.21 -12.69 -12.42
CA MET A 251 1.11 -11.53 -12.44
C MET A 251 1.10 -10.82 -13.80
N SER A 252 1.17 -11.56 -14.90
CA SER A 252 1.05 -10.99 -16.24
C SER A 252 -0.29 -10.31 -16.47
N VAL A 253 -1.38 -10.93 -16.03
CA VAL A 253 -2.74 -10.34 -16.08
C VAL A 253 -2.83 -9.07 -15.23
N ALA A 254 -2.24 -9.06 -14.03
CA ALA A 254 -2.21 -7.89 -13.15
C ALA A 254 -1.40 -6.73 -13.76
N ILE A 255 -0.22 -7.02 -14.33
CA ILE A 255 0.64 -6.06 -15.03
C ILE A 255 -0.12 -5.44 -16.22
N LEU A 256 -0.69 -6.27 -17.10
CA LEU A 256 -1.46 -5.80 -18.26
C LEU A 256 -2.70 -5.01 -17.84
N THR A 257 -3.42 -5.45 -16.82
CA THR A 257 -4.56 -4.73 -16.24
C THR A 257 -4.14 -3.37 -15.67
N GLY A 258 -2.97 -3.28 -15.04
CA GLY A 258 -2.36 -2.02 -14.59
C GLY A 258 -2.17 -1.02 -15.73
N PHE A 259 -1.61 -1.44 -16.88
CA PHE A 259 -1.50 -0.59 -18.06
C PHE A 259 -2.86 -0.20 -18.65
N ILE A 260 -3.76 -1.17 -18.84
CA ILE A 260 -5.08 -0.95 -19.45
C ILE A 260 -5.90 0.04 -18.63
N VAL A 261 -5.99 -0.15 -17.31
CA VAL A 261 -6.72 0.75 -16.40
C VAL A 261 -6.09 2.14 -16.38
N SER A 262 -4.76 2.25 -16.46
CA SER A 262 -4.07 3.55 -16.53
C SER A 262 -4.37 4.32 -17.81
N ILE A 263 -4.40 3.63 -18.95
CA ILE A 263 -4.76 4.22 -20.26
C ILE A 263 -6.21 4.70 -20.22
N ILE A 264 -7.14 3.87 -19.72
CA ILE A 264 -8.55 4.23 -19.57
C ILE A 264 -8.70 5.44 -18.63
N ALA A 265 -8.00 5.46 -17.49
CA ALA A 265 -8.02 6.55 -16.53
C ALA A 265 -7.58 7.88 -17.15
N TYR A 266 -6.41 7.89 -17.80
CA TYR A 266 -5.80 9.08 -18.40
C TYR A 266 -6.66 9.64 -19.55
N VAL A 267 -7.12 8.77 -20.46
CA VAL A 267 -8.01 9.18 -21.57
C VAL A 267 -9.36 9.65 -21.05
N SER A 268 -9.97 8.95 -20.09
CA SER A 268 -11.27 9.32 -19.49
C SER A 268 -11.22 10.69 -18.81
N ALA A 269 -10.16 10.97 -18.05
CA ALA A 269 -9.95 12.27 -17.41
C ALA A 269 -9.84 13.42 -18.43
N ARG A 270 -9.07 13.20 -19.51
CA ARG A 270 -8.88 14.17 -20.60
C ARG A 270 -10.17 14.41 -21.38
N VAL A 271 -10.90 13.36 -21.75
CA VAL A 271 -12.19 13.45 -22.47
C VAL A 271 -13.28 14.13 -21.63
N ARG A 272 -13.33 13.86 -20.31
CA ARG A 272 -14.25 14.56 -19.39
C ARG A 272 -13.78 15.96 -18.99
N GLY A 273 -12.58 16.38 -19.39
CA GLY A 273 -11.97 17.63 -18.91
C GLY A 273 -11.77 17.67 -17.39
N ALA A 274 -11.70 16.51 -16.72
CA ALA A 274 -11.57 16.35 -15.26
C ALA A 274 -10.11 16.49 -14.77
N GLU A 275 -9.32 17.27 -15.50
CA GLU A 275 -7.87 17.39 -15.36
C GLU A 275 -7.48 18.14 -14.08
N HIS A 276 -6.43 17.67 -13.43
CA HIS A 276 -5.89 18.27 -12.21
C HIS A 276 -4.37 18.34 -12.29
N ARG A 277 -3.80 19.53 -12.03
CA ARG A 277 -2.35 19.80 -11.94
C ARG A 277 -1.52 19.07 -13.01
N MET A 278 -1.81 19.33 -14.27
CA MET A 278 -1.11 18.78 -15.43
C MET A 278 0.18 19.57 -15.69
N SER A 279 1.29 18.86 -15.88
CA SER A 279 2.59 19.46 -16.21
C SER A 279 2.74 19.83 -17.68
N GLY A 280 1.91 19.26 -18.56
CA GLY A 280 2.02 19.39 -20.01
C GLY A 280 2.95 18.36 -20.66
N TYR A 281 3.59 17.49 -19.87
CA TYR A 281 4.47 16.42 -20.35
C TYR A 281 3.74 15.07 -20.30
N PRO A 282 3.26 14.51 -21.44
CA PRO A 282 2.30 13.40 -21.42
C PRO A 282 2.78 12.12 -20.70
N ILE A 283 4.08 11.82 -20.73
CA ILE A 283 4.67 10.64 -20.06
C ILE A 283 4.62 10.81 -18.53
N TYR A 284 4.99 11.99 -18.03
CA TYR A 284 4.92 12.31 -16.60
C TYR A 284 3.47 12.45 -16.12
N ASP A 285 2.60 13.10 -16.90
CA ASP A 285 1.18 13.24 -16.57
C ASP A 285 0.40 11.92 -16.65
N PHE A 286 0.82 10.96 -17.48
CA PHE A 286 0.31 9.58 -17.44
C PHE A 286 0.79 8.82 -16.21
N PHE A 287 2.08 8.95 -15.85
CA PHE A 287 2.65 8.29 -14.68
C PHE A 287 2.03 8.79 -13.37
N MET A 288 2.01 10.11 -13.17
CA MET A 288 1.43 10.74 -11.98
C MET A 288 -0.10 10.70 -12.01
N GLY A 289 -0.73 10.86 -13.18
CA GLY A 289 -2.18 10.81 -13.37
C GLY A 289 -2.81 12.14 -13.77
N ALA A 290 -4.00 12.06 -14.35
CA ALA A 290 -4.72 13.24 -14.86
C ALA A 290 -5.85 13.74 -13.95
N GLU A 291 -6.44 12.89 -13.10
CA GLU A 291 -7.59 13.24 -12.25
C GLU A 291 -7.28 12.95 -10.77
N LEU A 292 -7.88 13.72 -9.84
CA LEU A 292 -7.60 13.58 -8.41
C LEU A 292 -8.43 12.47 -7.73
N ASN A 293 -9.76 12.47 -7.88
CA ASN A 293 -10.65 11.52 -7.20
C ASN A 293 -11.73 10.96 -8.16
N PRO A 294 -11.33 10.13 -9.15
CA PRO A 294 -12.26 9.49 -10.08
C PRO A 294 -13.21 8.56 -9.35
N ARG A 295 -14.48 8.56 -9.78
CA ARG A 295 -15.58 7.86 -9.10
C ARG A 295 -16.54 7.15 -10.04
N LEU A 296 -17.04 6.00 -9.61
CA LEU A 296 -18.05 5.19 -10.30
C LEU A 296 -19.34 5.13 -9.47
N PHE A 297 -20.48 5.33 -10.13
CA PHE A 297 -21.82 5.41 -9.52
C PHE A 297 -21.96 6.40 -8.35
N GLY A 298 -21.04 7.37 -8.22
CA GLY A 298 -20.97 8.32 -7.11
C GLY A 298 -20.47 7.75 -5.76
N ILE A 299 -20.47 6.42 -5.61
CA ILE A 299 -20.17 5.71 -4.36
C ILE A 299 -18.72 5.20 -4.34
N LEU A 300 -18.29 4.51 -5.41
CA LEU A 300 -16.96 3.90 -5.50
C LEU A 300 -15.93 4.97 -5.89
N ASP A 301 -15.01 5.28 -4.98
CA ASP A 301 -13.81 6.07 -5.27
C ASP A 301 -12.67 5.13 -5.61
N PHE A 302 -12.10 5.25 -6.81
CA PHE A 302 -11.17 4.26 -7.35
C PHE A 302 -9.88 4.14 -6.53
N LYS A 303 -9.47 5.21 -5.82
CA LYS A 303 -8.33 5.13 -4.90
C LYS A 303 -8.65 4.30 -3.66
N MET A 304 -9.74 4.60 -2.95
CA MET A 304 -10.16 3.80 -1.78
C MET A 304 -10.39 2.32 -2.14
N PHE A 305 -10.88 2.07 -3.35
CA PHE A 305 -11.06 0.71 -3.86
C PHE A 305 -9.70 0.00 -4.03
N PHE A 306 -8.75 0.66 -4.73
CA PHE A 306 -7.44 0.09 -5.05
C PHE A 306 -6.46 0.08 -3.88
N GLU A 307 -6.41 1.08 -3.00
CA GLU A 307 -5.45 1.19 -1.89
C GLU A 307 -5.66 0.13 -0.79
N VAL A 308 -6.86 -0.47 -0.73
CA VAL A 308 -7.26 -1.42 0.32
C VAL A 308 -7.53 -2.83 -0.18
N ARG A 309 -8.52 -3.02 -1.05
CA ARG A 309 -9.12 -4.35 -1.29
C ARG A 309 -8.25 -5.25 -2.16
N LEU A 310 -7.64 -4.69 -3.20
CA LEU A 310 -6.86 -5.47 -4.15
C LEU A 310 -5.46 -5.86 -3.62
N PRO A 311 -4.58 -4.92 -3.21
CA PRO A 311 -3.20 -5.25 -2.84
C PRO A 311 -3.12 -6.14 -1.59
N TRP A 312 -3.83 -5.78 -0.53
CA TRP A 312 -3.68 -6.46 0.76
C TRP A 312 -4.45 -7.77 0.85
N TYR A 313 -5.56 -7.92 0.12
CA TYR A 313 -6.30 -9.18 0.15
C TYR A 313 -5.64 -10.21 -0.77
N ILE A 314 -5.10 -9.82 -1.94
CA ILE A 314 -4.29 -10.73 -2.76
C ILE A 314 -3.06 -11.18 -1.96
N LEU A 315 -2.34 -10.27 -1.30
CA LEU A 315 -1.18 -10.61 -0.47
C LEU A 315 -1.53 -11.59 0.68
N PHE A 316 -2.68 -11.40 1.33
CA PHE A 316 -3.20 -12.35 2.33
C PHE A 316 -3.62 -13.70 1.72
N LEU A 317 -4.34 -13.69 0.59
CA LEU A 317 -4.81 -14.90 -0.09
C LEU A 317 -3.66 -15.74 -0.65
N VAL A 318 -2.56 -15.11 -1.07
CA VAL A 318 -1.31 -15.79 -1.45
C VAL A 318 -0.73 -16.55 -0.25
N SER A 319 -0.67 -15.96 0.95
CA SER A 319 -0.23 -16.70 2.16
C SER A 319 -1.23 -17.74 2.65
N LEU A 320 -2.52 -17.55 2.41
CA LEU A 320 -3.55 -18.55 2.68
C LEU A 320 -3.44 -19.73 1.70
N GLY A 321 -3.08 -19.47 0.44
CA GLY A 321 -2.76 -20.47 -0.58
C GLY A 321 -1.50 -21.27 -0.25
N ALA A 322 -0.44 -20.61 0.23
CA ALA A 322 0.75 -21.29 0.73
C ALA A 322 0.44 -22.21 1.92
N ALA A 323 -0.38 -21.75 2.88
CA ALA A 323 -0.82 -22.57 4.01
C ALA A 323 -1.69 -23.76 3.56
N ALA A 324 -2.62 -23.56 2.62
CA ALA A 324 -3.42 -24.64 2.05
C ALA A 324 -2.55 -25.68 1.32
N ARG A 325 -1.59 -25.22 0.50
CA ARG A 325 -0.61 -26.09 -0.18
C ARG A 325 0.18 -26.96 0.79
N GLN A 326 0.66 -26.39 1.90
CA GLN A 326 1.39 -27.19 2.89
C GLN A 326 0.50 -28.20 3.61
N TRP A 327 -0.74 -27.81 3.92
CA TRP A 327 -1.72 -28.73 4.49
C TRP A 327 -2.02 -29.91 3.56
N GLU A 328 -2.17 -29.67 2.26
CA GLU A 328 -2.39 -30.73 1.27
C GLU A 328 -1.13 -31.59 1.01
N ASN A 329 0.06 -30.98 0.91
CA ASN A 329 1.30 -31.70 0.58
C ASN A 329 1.93 -32.43 1.77
N TYR A 330 1.77 -31.92 3.00
CA TYR A 330 2.51 -32.38 4.18
C TYR A 330 1.61 -32.73 5.39
N GLY A 331 0.30 -32.42 5.35
CA GLY A 331 -0.61 -32.62 6.48
C GLY A 331 -0.42 -31.64 7.64
N TYR A 332 0.46 -30.63 7.51
CA TYR A 332 0.68 -29.57 8.49
C TYR A 332 1.09 -28.26 7.79
N VAL A 333 1.09 -27.15 8.54
CA VAL A 333 1.61 -25.85 8.08
C VAL A 333 2.82 -25.47 8.92
N SER A 334 3.91 -25.02 8.28
CA SER A 334 5.12 -24.60 8.99
C SER A 334 4.86 -23.37 9.87
N GLY A 335 5.64 -23.21 10.94
CA GLY A 335 5.49 -22.06 11.84
C GLY A 335 5.79 -20.73 11.15
N GLU A 336 6.62 -20.78 10.10
CA GLU A 336 7.05 -19.71 9.23
C GLU A 336 5.93 -19.28 8.25
N VAL A 337 5.24 -20.24 7.60
CA VAL A 337 4.08 -19.93 6.75
C VAL A 337 2.90 -19.45 7.60
N ALA A 338 2.67 -20.07 8.76
CA ALA A 338 1.69 -19.58 9.72
C ALA A 338 2.01 -18.15 10.22
N PHE A 339 3.29 -17.78 10.31
CA PHE A 339 3.72 -16.43 10.69
C PHE A 339 3.40 -15.41 9.58
N LEU A 340 3.73 -15.70 8.32
CA LEU A 340 3.37 -14.83 7.19
C LEU A 340 1.85 -14.69 7.03
N LEU A 341 1.09 -15.79 7.16
CA LEU A 341 -0.37 -15.76 7.12
C LEU A 341 -0.96 -14.86 8.22
N MET A 342 -0.46 -14.99 9.45
CA MET A 342 -0.83 -14.14 10.59
C MET A 342 -0.44 -12.67 10.34
N ALA A 343 0.78 -12.43 9.84
CA ALA A 343 1.31 -11.11 9.56
C ALA A 343 0.53 -10.35 8.48
N HIS A 344 0.26 -10.99 7.34
CA HIS A 344 -0.54 -10.42 6.24
C HIS A 344 -2.01 -10.27 6.64
N TYR A 345 -2.58 -11.22 7.40
CA TYR A 345 -3.92 -11.06 7.96
C TYR A 345 -4.02 -9.82 8.86
N LEU A 346 -3.08 -9.62 9.79
CA LEU A 346 -3.10 -8.46 10.69
C LEU A 346 -3.01 -7.13 9.93
N TYR A 347 -2.21 -7.08 8.87
CA TYR A 347 -2.04 -5.88 8.05
C TYR A 347 -3.30 -5.60 7.20
N ALA A 348 -3.78 -6.58 6.43
CA ALA A 348 -5.00 -6.46 5.62
C ALA A 348 -6.25 -6.16 6.47
N ASN A 349 -6.38 -6.81 7.62
CA ASN A 349 -7.45 -6.54 8.58
C ASN A 349 -7.32 -5.15 9.19
N ALA A 350 -6.12 -4.63 9.47
CA ALA A 350 -5.95 -3.27 9.97
C ALA A 350 -6.36 -2.20 8.95
N CYS A 351 -5.93 -2.33 7.69
CA CYS A 351 -6.37 -1.46 6.60
C CYS A 351 -7.89 -1.50 6.41
N SER A 352 -8.51 -2.67 6.57
CA SER A 352 -9.97 -2.86 6.43
C SER A 352 -10.77 -2.33 7.62
N LYS A 353 -10.35 -2.65 8.84
CA LYS A 353 -11.04 -2.31 10.10
C LYS A 353 -10.97 -0.81 10.42
N GLY A 354 -9.97 -0.12 9.88
CA GLY A 354 -9.67 1.31 10.04
C GLY A 354 -9.63 2.11 8.74
N GLU A 355 -10.29 1.62 7.68
CA GLU A 355 -10.38 2.25 6.34
C GLU A 355 -10.72 3.76 6.37
N GLU A 356 -11.51 4.21 7.36
CA GLU A 356 -11.84 5.62 7.58
C GLU A 356 -10.64 6.52 7.91
N CYS A 357 -9.52 5.92 8.33
CA CYS A 357 -8.26 6.61 8.57
C CYS A 357 -7.47 6.87 7.27
N ILE A 358 -7.73 6.10 6.20
CA ILE A 358 -7.01 6.16 4.93
C ILE A 358 -7.41 7.39 4.13
N ILE A 359 -8.66 7.84 4.24
CA ILE A 359 -9.18 9.05 3.57
C ILE A 359 -8.36 10.32 3.92
N ALA A 360 -7.65 10.33 5.04
CA ALA A 360 -6.78 11.42 5.48
C ALA A 360 -5.31 11.31 5.00
N THR A 361 -4.94 10.32 4.17
CA THR A 361 -3.60 10.16 3.60
C THR A 361 -3.36 11.13 2.44
N TRP A 362 -2.08 11.43 2.20
CA TRP A 362 -1.62 12.23 1.05
C TRP A 362 -2.12 11.65 -0.28
N ASP A 363 -2.07 10.33 -0.38
CA ASP A 363 -2.37 9.56 -1.58
C ASP A 363 -3.87 9.70 -1.93
N MET A 364 -4.74 9.86 -0.94
CA MET A 364 -6.16 10.16 -1.11
C MET A 364 -6.48 11.62 -1.49
N TYR A 365 -5.95 12.63 -0.77
CA TYR A 365 -6.38 14.03 -0.95
C TYR A 365 -5.51 14.91 -1.87
N TYR A 366 -4.28 14.49 -2.22
CA TYR A 366 -3.35 15.30 -3.00
C TYR A 366 -2.81 14.58 -4.23
N GLU A 367 -2.39 13.31 -4.08
CA GLU A 367 -1.74 12.59 -5.17
C GLU A 367 -2.72 12.31 -6.32
N LYS A 368 -2.26 12.26 -7.57
CA LYS A 368 -3.16 12.05 -8.71
C LYS A 368 -3.37 10.55 -8.98
N TRP A 369 -4.50 10.17 -9.57
CA TRP A 369 -4.76 8.79 -9.96
C TRP A 369 -4.20 8.54 -11.37
N GLY A 370 -2.98 8.02 -11.42
CA GLY A 370 -2.25 7.66 -12.63
C GLY A 370 -1.57 6.31 -12.51
N PHE A 371 -0.73 5.98 -13.51
CA PHE A 371 -0.07 4.67 -13.58
C PHE A 371 0.66 4.31 -12.29
N MET A 372 1.30 5.25 -11.59
CA MET A 372 1.96 4.98 -10.32
C MET A 372 1.01 4.32 -9.30
N LEU A 373 -0.13 4.96 -8.98
CA LEU A 373 -1.08 4.40 -7.99
C LEU A 373 -1.89 3.23 -8.54
N ILE A 374 -2.11 3.18 -9.86
CA ILE A 374 -2.88 2.10 -10.51
C ILE A 374 -2.04 0.82 -10.55
N PHE A 375 -0.84 0.87 -11.13
CA PHE A 375 0.05 -0.28 -11.25
C PHE A 375 0.50 -0.83 -9.89
N TRP A 376 0.89 0.03 -8.95
CA TRP A 376 1.35 -0.44 -7.64
C TRP A 376 0.24 -1.09 -6.82
N ASN A 377 -1.02 -0.64 -6.90
CA ASN A 377 -2.10 -1.30 -6.18
C ASN A 377 -2.62 -2.58 -6.86
N LEU A 378 -2.59 -2.65 -8.20
CA LEU A 378 -3.08 -3.81 -8.96
C LEU A 378 -2.06 -4.95 -9.06
N ALA A 379 -0.77 -4.62 -9.23
CA ALA A 379 0.29 -5.58 -9.50
C ALA A 379 1.48 -5.44 -8.52
N GLY A 380 2.03 -4.22 -8.40
CA GLY A 380 3.31 -3.99 -7.70
C GLY A 380 3.32 -4.45 -6.24
N VAL A 381 2.47 -3.89 -5.37
CA VAL A 381 2.35 -4.28 -3.96
C VAL A 381 1.97 -5.76 -3.80
N PRO A 382 0.84 -6.26 -4.36
CA PRO A 382 0.39 -7.63 -4.07
C PRO A 382 1.38 -8.70 -4.52
N LEU A 383 2.08 -8.46 -5.64
CA LEU A 383 2.86 -9.50 -6.33
C LEU A 383 4.39 -9.30 -6.27
N SER A 384 4.89 -8.18 -5.72
CA SER A 384 6.32 -8.04 -5.36
C SER A 384 6.59 -8.17 -3.86
N TYR A 385 5.61 -7.90 -2.97
CA TYR A 385 5.82 -8.06 -1.53
C TYR A 385 5.61 -9.51 -1.08
N CYS A 386 4.88 -10.31 -1.85
CA CYS A 386 4.61 -11.71 -1.55
C CYS A 386 5.79 -12.66 -1.77
N HIS A 387 6.95 -12.22 -2.27
CA HIS A 387 8.09 -13.10 -2.56
C HIS A 387 8.59 -13.88 -1.34
N CYS A 388 8.39 -13.36 -0.14
CA CYS A 388 8.57 -14.12 1.10
C CYS A 388 7.70 -15.40 1.13
N THR A 389 6.42 -15.28 0.80
CA THR A 389 5.47 -16.40 0.74
C THR A 389 5.75 -17.33 -0.44
N ILE A 390 6.06 -16.78 -1.63
CA ILE A 390 6.40 -17.61 -2.81
C ILE A 390 7.63 -18.47 -2.52
N TYR A 391 8.64 -17.91 -1.84
CA TYR A 391 9.79 -18.69 -1.38
C TYR A 391 9.38 -19.83 -0.42
N LEU A 392 8.60 -19.55 0.63
CA LEU A 392 8.15 -20.61 1.56
C LEU A 392 7.21 -21.66 0.93
N ALA A 393 6.50 -21.32 -0.15
CA ALA A 393 5.56 -22.19 -0.87
C ALA A 393 6.21 -23.07 -1.95
N ASN A 394 7.43 -22.72 -2.40
CA ASN A 394 8.19 -23.43 -3.42
C ASN A 394 9.31 -24.34 -2.85
N HIS A 395 9.62 -24.24 -1.56
CA HIS A 395 10.68 -25.04 -0.90
C HIS A 395 10.13 -25.85 0.28
N HIS A 396 10.75 -27.00 0.56
CA HIS A 396 10.39 -27.85 1.70
C HIS A 396 10.66 -27.12 3.04
N PRO A 397 9.81 -27.28 4.09
CA PRO A 397 9.97 -26.56 5.36
C PRO A 397 11.38 -26.58 5.98
N ASP A 398 12.12 -27.68 5.84
CA ASP A 398 13.50 -27.78 6.37
C ASP A 398 14.52 -26.81 5.74
N THR A 399 14.29 -26.24 4.56
CA THR A 399 15.26 -25.31 3.93
C THR A 399 15.32 -23.94 4.62
N TYR A 400 14.26 -23.58 5.35
CA TYR A 400 14.12 -22.30 6.04
C TYR A 400 13.74 -22.44 7.53
N ARG A 401 13.57 -23.66 8.05
CA ARG A 401 13.12 -23.96 9.42
C ARG A 401 13.94 -23.22 10.47
N LEU A 402 13.31 -22.26 11.13
CA LEU A 402 13.94 -21.45 12.17
C LEU A 402 14.03 -22.20 13.51
N ASN A 403 14.91 -21.72 14.39
CA ASN A 403 14.90 -22.16 15.77
C ASN A 403 13.56 -21.78 16.42
N ARG A 404 12.82 -22.78 16.91
CA ARG A 404 11.47 -22.62 17.48
C ARG A 404 11.35 -21.53 18.56
N TYR A 405 12.40 -21.28 19.34
CA TYR A 405 12.40 -20.23 20.36
C TYR A 405 12.58 -18.83 19.75
N VAL A 406 13.40 -18.71 18.70
CA VAL A 406 13.56 -17.46 17.93
C VAL A 406 12.26 -17.14 17.18
N LEU A 407 11.63 -18.14 16.57
CA LEU A 407 10.35 -17.98 15.91
C LEU A 407 9.25 -17.57 16.92
N ALA A 408 9.13 -18.25 18.06
CA ALA A 408 8.18 -17.87 19.11
C ALA A 408 8.41 -16.43 19.64
N ALA A 409 9.68 -16.02 19.81
CA ALA A 409 10.02 -14.65 20.16
C ALA A 409 9.62 -13.65 19.05
N LEU A 410 9.78 -14.01 17.77
CA LEU A 410 9.37 -13.19 16.62
C LEU A 410 7.84 -13.02 16.58
N TYR A 411 7.05 -14.07 16.84
CA TYR A 411 5.59 -13.98 17.01
C TYR A 411 5.20 -12.97 18.10
N ILE A 412 5.80 -13.08 19.29
CA ILE A 412 5.51 -12.20 20.43
C ILE A 412 5.89 -10.75 20.11
N ALA A 413 7.07 -10.53 19.53
CA ALA A 413 7.53 -9.21 19.12
C ALA A 413 6.63 -8.60 18.04
N TYR A 414 6.23 -9.37 17.02
CA TYR A 414 5.36 -8.91 15.95
C TYR A 414 3.97 -8.51 16.46
N LEU A 415 3.38 -9.30 17.37
CA LEU A 415 2.09 -8.96 17.99
C LEU A 415 2.17 -7.69 18.87
N PHE A 416 3.28 -7.49 19.59
CA PHE A 416 3.52 -6.26 20.34
C PHE A 416 3.69 -5.05 19.41
N VAL A 417 4.54 -5.15 18.38
CA VAL A 417 4.80 -4.05 17.42
C VAL A 417 3.54 -3.74 16.59
N TYR A 418 2.71 -4.74 16.28
CA TYR A 418 1.36 -4.55 15.71
C TYR A 418 0.48 -3.69 16.61
N TRP A 419 0.44 -3.98 17.92
CA TRP A 419 -0.30 -3.15 18.87
C TRP A 419 0.20 -1.70 18.90
N VAL A 420 1.53 -1.48 18.93
CA VAL A 420 2.13 -0.13 18.86
C VAL A 420 1.70 0.59 17.58
N TRP A 421 1.80 -0.06 16.42
CA TRP A 421 1.50 0.54 15.11
C TRP A 421 0.02 0.87 14.91
N ASP A 422 -0.88 -0.08 15.19
CA ASP A 422 -2.33 0.07 15.02
C ASP A 422 -2.86 1.18 15.93
N THR A 423 -2.37 1.24 17.17
CA THR A 423 -2.78 2.27 18.13
C THR A 423 -2.10 3.62 17.88
N THR A 424 -0.86 3.67 17.38
CA THR A 424 -0.22 4.91 16.90
C THR A 424 -1.04 5.53 15.77
N ASN A 425 -1.35 4.75 14.74
CA ASN A 425 -2.13 5.25 13.60
C ASN A 425 -3.57 5.63 14.02
N SER A 426 -4.17 4.87 14.95
CA SER A 426 -5.46 5.23 15.55
C SER A 426 -5.41 6.57 16.29
N GLN A 427 -4.44 6.79 17.18
CA GLN A 427 -4.33 8.03 17.98
C GLN A 427 -4.23 9.28 17.09
N LYS A 428 -3.35 9.24 16.08
CA LYS A 428 -3.19 10.31 15.06
C LYS A 428 -4.50 10.68 14.37
N ASN A 429 -5.23 9.68 13.88
CA ASN A 429 -6.39 9.91 13.03
C ASN A 429 -7.66 10.20 13.85
N ARG A 430 -7.82 9.55 15.01
CA ARG A 430 -8.90 9.84 15.96
C ARG A 430 -8.77 11.24 16.57
N PHE A 431 -7.55 11.70 16.88
CA PHE A 431 -7.30 13.10 17.29
C PHE A 431 -7.74 14.11 16.22
N ARG A 432 -7.42 13.85 14.94
CA ARG A 432 -7.87 14.69 13.81
C ARG A 432 -9.39 14.71 13.68
N GLN A 433 -10.04 13.54 13.69
CA GLN A 433 -11.51 13.46 13.62
C GLN A 433 -12.19 14.14 14.82
N GLN A 434 -11.62 14.08 16.03
CA GLN A 434 -12.11 14.81 17.19
C GLN A 434 -11.99 16.34 17.02
N ARG A 435 -10.87 16.84 16.49
CA ARG A 435 -10.69 18.27 16.17
C ARG A 435 -11.64 18.76 15.06
N GLU A 436 -12.05 17.87 14.15
CA GLU A 436 -13.01 18.14 13.08
C GLU A 436 -14.48 17.83 13.48
N GLY A 437 -14.72 17.40 14.73
CA GLY A 437 -16.06 17.12 15.28
C GLY A 437 -16.73 15.81 14.79
N GLY A 438 -16.03 15.00 13.98
CA GLY A 438 -16.58 13.85 13.25
C GLY A 438 -16.07 12.47 13.68
N MET A 439 -15.72 12.28 14.96
CA MET A 439 -15.15 11.03 15.46
C MET A 439 -16.13 9.85 15.38
N THR A 440 -15.94 8.97 14.40
CA THR A 440 -16.81 7.80 14.18
C THR A 440 -16.19 6.55 14.79
N GLN A 441 -16.81 6.00 15.84
CA GLN A 441 -16.36 4.76 16.49
C GLN A 441 -16.96 3.53 15.80
N ARG A 442 -16.13 2.75 15.09
CA ARG A 442 -16.54 1.50 14.43
C ARG A 442 -16.43 0.30 15.37
N LYS A 443 -17.36 -0.65 15.25
CA LYS A 443 -17.31 -1.96 15.91
C LYS A 443 -16.67 -3.00 14.98
N THR A 444 -15.35 -2.94 14.83
CA THR A 444 -14.55 -3.83 13.96
C THR A 444 -13.53 -4.64 14.76
N PHE A 445 -13.21 -5.87 14.36
CA PHE A 445 -12.33 -6.77 15.11
C PHE A 445 -10.87 -6.73 14.62
N PRO A 446 -9.86 -6.73 15.51
CA PRO A 446 -9.92 -6.40 16.93
C PRO A 446 -9.85 -4.88 17.15
N GLN A 447 -10.65 -4.34 18.07
CA GLN A 447 -10.35 -3.04 18.68
C GLN A 447 -9.28 -3.23 19.74
N LEU A 448 -8.16 -2.52 19.61
CA LEU A 448 -7.04 -2.61 20.55
C LEU A 448 -7.17 -1.56 21.68
N PRO A 449 -6.61 -1.82 22.87
CA PRO A 449 -6.59 -0.82 23.94
C PRO A 449 -5.70 0.37 23.55
N TRP A 450 -6.01 1.56 24.09
CA TRP A 450 -5.23 2.80 23.93
C TRP A 450 -5.17 3.44 22.53
N GLN A 451 -6.08 3.06 21.62
CA GLN A 451 -6.28 3.72 20.31
C GLN A 451 -6.63 5.23 20.38
N THR A 452 -6.99 5.78 21.54
CA THR A 452 -7.41 7.18 21.73
C THR A 452 -6.81 7.72 23.03
N VAL A 453 -6.07 8.82 22.96
CA VAL A 453 -5.62 9.57 24.14
C VAL A 453 -6.77 10.46 24.64
N LYS A 454 -7.00 10.52 25.95
CA LYS A 454 -7.97 11.45 26.58
C LYS A 454 -7.23 12.73 26.98
N ASN A 455 -7.82 13.88 26.66
CA ASN A 455 -7.25 15.22 26.95
C ASN A 455 -5.76 15.35 26.56
N PRO A 456 -5.37 15.00 25.32
CA PRO A 456 -3.96 14.95 24.92
C PRO A 456 -3.28 16.33 24.97
N ARG A 457 -1.98 16.34 25.29
CA ARG A 457 -1.10 17.50 25.09
C ARG A 457 -0.99 17.84 23.61
N THR A 458 -1.06 19.14 23.29
CA THR A 458 -0.98 19.66 21.92
C THR A 458 -0.24 20.99 21.84
N ILE A 459 0.56 21.17 20.80
CA ILE A 459 1.12 22.48 20.42
C ILE A 459 0.25 23.09 19.32
N THR A 460 0.05 24.41 19.33
CA THR A 460 -0.76 25.13 18.32
C THR A 460 0.11 26.13 17.57
N SER A 461 0.09 26.10 16.23
CA SER A 461 0.72 27.10 15.36
C SER A 461 0.01 28.44 15.45
N LYS A 462 0.69 29.51 15.00
CA LYS A 462 0.10 30.85 14.84
C LYS A 462 -1.19 30.81 13.99
N ASP A 463 -1.25 29.90 13.03
CA ASP A 463 -2.34 29.67 12.06
C ASP A 463 -3.46 28.76 12.62
N GLY A 464 -3.52 28.56 13.94
CA GLY A 464 -4.51 27.72 14.63
C GLY A 464 -4.36 26.21 14.42
N HIS A 465 -3.35 25.77 13.66
CA HIS A 465 -3.07 24.37 13.37
C HIS A 465 -2.49 23.63 14.59
N THR A 466 -3.12 22.52 15.02
CA THR A 466 -2.72 21.75 16.21
C THR A 466 -1.89 20.50 15.90
N ILE A 467 -0.77 20.31 16.60
CA ILE A 467 0.09 19.13 16.61
C ILE A 467 -0.24 18.28 17.85
N LEU A 468 -0.33 16.95 17.71
CA LEU A 468 -0.45 15.99 18.82
C LEU A 468 0.93 15.71 19.41
N VAL A 469 1.10 15.87 20.73
CA VAL A 469 2.38 15.71 21.45
C VAL A 469 2.21 14.75 22.62
N ASP A 470 1.42 13.71 22.40
CA ASP A 470 0.94 12.81 23.44
C ASP A 470 0.68 11.40 22.88
N GLY A 471 0.52 10.42 23.77
CA GLY A 471 0.53 9.01 23.43
C GLY A 471 1.82 8.63 22.71
N TRP A 472 1.71 7.83 21.65
CA TRP A 472 2.87 7.40 20.86
C TRP A 472 3.65 8.55 20.20
N TYR A 473 2.96 9.64 19.84
CA TYR A 473 3.60 10.84 19.29
C TYR A 473 4.28 11.72 20.35
N GLY A 474 4.08 11.43 21.65
CA GLY A 474 4.90 11.97 22.73
C GLY A 474 6.26 11.28 22.91
N TYR A 475 6.44 10.07 22.36
CA TYR A 475 7.68 9.29 22.51
C TYR A 475 8.63 9.41 21.31
N ALA A 476 8.12 9.28 20.08
CA ALA A 476 8.90 9.55 18.87
C ALA A 476 8.01 9.97 17.69
N ARG A 477 8.45 10.94 16.91
CA ARG A 477 7.64 11.66 15.90
C ARG A 477 7.12 10.75 14.77
N LYS A 478 7.78 9.62 14.51
CA LYS A 478 7.53 8.65 13.43
C LYS A 478 7.57 7.18 13.89
N ILE A 479 7.32 6.87 15.17
CA ILE A 479 7.38 5.49 15.70
C ILE A 479 6.65 4.41 14.86
N HIS A 480 5.47 4.74 14.29
CA HIS A 480 4.79 3.87 13.31
C HIS A 480 5.68 3.42 12.12
N TYR A 481 6.52 4.27 11.55
CA TYR A 481 7.42 3.91 10.44
C TYR A 481 8.49 2.89 10.85
N THR A 482 8.96 2.94 12.10
CA THR A 482 9.83 1.91 12.69
C THR A 482 9.10 0.58 12.78
N CYS A 483 7.81 0.61 13.14
CA CYS A 483 6.98 -0.59 13.21
C CYS A 483 6.72 -1.17 11.80
N ASP A 484 6.42 -0.33 10.82
CA ASP A 484 6.29 -0.74 9.41
C ASP A 484 7.58 -1.41 8.89
N LEU A 485 8.75 -0.81 9.18
CA LEU A 485 10.05 -1.38 8.81
C LEU A 485 10.34 -2.69 9.56
N PHE A 486 9.97 -2.81 10.84
CA PHE A 486 10.07 -4.05 11.60
C PHE A 486 9.21 -5.16 10.98
N PHE A 487 7.99 -4.86 10.53
CA PHE A 487 7.15 -5.85 9.85
C PHE A 487 7.81 -6.34 8.56
N ALA A 488 8.27 -5.41 7.71
CA ALA A 488 8.96 -5.76 6.48
C ALA A 488 10.18 -6.66 6.75
N LEU A 489 11.09 -6.23 7.64
CA LEU A 489 12.26 -7.01 8.06
C LEU A 489 11.87 -8.40 8.61
N SER A 490 10.74 -8.51 9.32
CA SER A 490 10.24 -9.80 9.82
C SER A 490 9.78 -10.74 8.71
N TRP A 491 9.17 -10.21 7.64
CA TRP A 491 8.72 -11.00 6.48
C TRP A 491 9.91 -11.53 5.65
N GLY A 492 11.02 -10.79 5.61
CA GLY A 492 12.30 -11.29 5.08
C GLY A 492 12.93 -12.34 6.01
N LEU A 493 13.12 -11.98 7.29
CA LEU A 493 13.82 -12.81 8.28
C LEU A 493 13.21 -14.21 8.46
N VAL A 494 11.88 -14.34 8.38
CA VAL A 494 11.19 -15.63 8.52
C VAL A 494 11.47 -16.62 7.37
N THR A 495 12.12 -16.16 6.29
CA THR A 495 12.56 -17.00 5.15
C THR A 495 14.05 -17.36 5.18
N GLY A 496 14.80 -16.86 6.17
CA GLY A 496 16.26 -16.97 6.20
C GLY A 496 16.95 -16.09 5.17
N PHE A 497 18.12 -16.51 4.69
CA PHE A 497 19.02 -15.71 3.83
C PHE A 497 19.42 -16.42 2.52
N ASN A 498 18.81 -17.57 2.21
CA ASN A 498 19.16 -18.40 1.06
C ASN A 498 18.69 -17.80 -0.28
N SER A 499 17.72 -16.89 -0.26
CA SER A 499 17.20 -16.15 -1.42
C SER A 499 17.21 -14.64 -1.17
N PRO A 500 17.58 -13.80 -2.15
CA PRO A 500 17.47 -12.34 -2.04
C PRO A 500 16.05 -11.81 -2.26
N PHE A 501 15.13 -12.56 -2.88
CA PHE A 501 13.81 -12.03 -3.26
C PHE A 501 12.89 -11.73 -2.08
N PRO A 502 12.83 -12.54 -0.99
CA PRO A 502 12.16 -12.14 0.25
C PRO A 502 12.70 -10.83 0.86
N TRP A 503 13.95 -10.48 0.57
CA TRP A 503 14.61 -9.26 1.06
C TRP A 503 14.39 -8.02 0.17
N PHE A 504 13.81 -8.17 -1.02
CA PHE A 504 13.44 -7.03 -1.88
C PHE A 504 12.49 -6.06 -1.17
N TYR A 505 11.37 -6.56 -0.62
CA TYR A 505 10.40 -5.72 0.07
C TYR A 505 11.01 -4.99 1.30
N PRO A 506 11.74 -5.65 2.22
CA PRO A 506 12.50 -4.99 3.28
C PRO A 506 13.38 -3.83 2.80
N LEU A 507 14.19 -4.05 1.76
CA LEU A 507 15.15 -3.05 1.25
C LEU A 507 14.43 -1.89 0.55
N PHE A 508 13.47 -2.20 -0.33
CA PHE A 508 12.63 -1.21 -1.01
C PHE A 508 11.85 -0.36 0.00
N PHE A 509 11.25 -1.00 1.00
CA PHE A 509 10.48 -0.31 2.03
C PHE A 509 11.37 0.57 2.92
N ALA A 510 12.55 0.10 3.32
CA ALA A 510 13.51 0.89 4.10
C ALA A 510 13.93 2.18 3.39
N ALA A 511 14.21 2.11 2.09
CA ALA A 511 14.53 3.29 1.27
C ALA A 511 13.31 4.22 1.13
N MET A 512 12.14 3.67 0.78
CA MET A 512 10.89 4.41 0.60
C MET A 512 10.45 5.12 1.88
N ILE A 513 10.44 4.44 3.03
CA ILE A 513 9.96 5.01 4.29
C ILE A 513 10.91 6.09 4.83
N SER A 514 12.21 5.94 4.60
CA SER A 514 13.22 6.96 4.94
C SER A 514 13.03 8.23 4.11
N HIS A 515 12.87 8.10 2.79
CA HIS A 515 12.57 9.23 1.91
C HIS A 515 11.21 9.89 2.26
N ARG A 516 10.18 9.08 2.53
CA ARG A 516 8.84 9.53 2.96
C ARG A 516 8.91 10.28 4.30
N ALA A 517 9.78 9.88 5.23
CA ALA A 517 10.01 10.60 6.49
C ALA A 517 10.64 11.98 6.27
N LEU A 518 11.73 12.07 5.50
CA LEU A 518 12.41 13.33 5.20
C LEU A 518 11.47 14.34 4.54
N ARG A 519 10.73 13.91 3.51
CA ARG A 519 9.78 14.75 2.77
C ARG A 519 8.62 15.26 3.65
N ASP A 520 8.13 14.45 4.58
CA ASP A 520 7.08 14.87 5.51
C ASP A 520 7.59 15.83 6.61
N ILE A 521 8.81 15.63 7.13
CA ILE A 521 9.44 16.57 8.08
C ILE A 521 9.63 17.95 7.43
N GLN A 522 10.11 18.01 6.19
CA GLN A 522 10.26 19.25 5.44
C GLN A 522 8.93 19.99 5.29
N ARG A 523 7.89 19.29 4.83
CA ARG A 523 6.51 19.82 4.71
C ARG A 523 5.95 20.28 6.06
N CYS A 524 6.23 19.56 7.15
CA CYS A 524 5.79 19.95 8.49
C CYS A 524 6.54 21.17 9.05
N ARG A 525 7.86 21.29 8.83
CA ARG A 525 8.65 22.49 9.16
C ARG A 525 8.12 23.73 8.44
N GLN A 526 7.81 23.59 7.14
CA GLN A 526 7.17 24.66 6.35
C GLN A 526 5.78 25.00 6.88
N LYS A 527 4.97 24.00 7.26
CA LYS A 527 3.56 24.20 7.64
C LYS A 527 3.32 24.74 9.05
N TYR A 528 4.11 24.33 10.06
CA TYR A 528 3.87 24.74 11.46
C TYR A 528 4.98 25.63 12.04
N GLY A 529 6.07 25.90 11.29
CA GLY A 529 7.12 26.84 11.68
C GLY A 529 7.66 26.63 13.10
N GLU A 530 7.53 27.65 13.95
CA GLU A 530 7.99 27.59 15.35
C GLU A 530 7.30 26.50 16.17
N ALA A 531 6.02 26.19 15.90
CA ALA A 531 5.32 25.10 16.59
C ALA A 531 5.91 23.73 16.23
N TRP A 532 6.46 23.56 15.02
CA TRP A 532 7.25 22.37 14.71
C TRP A 532 8.59 22.36 15.44
N ARG A 533 9.30 23.50 15.53
CA ARG A 533 10.56 23.59 16.29
C ARG A 533 10.36 23.34 17.79
N GLN A 534 9.22 23.70 18.36
CA GLN A 534 8.85 23.34 19.73
C GLN A 534 8.59 21.83 19.85
N TYR A 535 7.82 21.24 18.92
CA TYR A 535 7.59 19.80 18.87
C TYR A 535 8.89 18.99 18.71
N GLU A 536 9.85 19.50 17.92
CA GLU A 536 11.18 18.88 17.76
C GLU A 536 12.05 18.96 19.03
N LYS A 537 11.77 19.88 19.96
CA LYS A 537 12.41 19.96 21.28
C LYS A 537 11.72 19.07 22.32
N GLU A 538 10.38 19.06 22.34
CA GLU A 538 9.59 18.25 23.28
C GLU A 538 9.64 16.75 22.97
N VAL A 539 9.74 16.39 21.69
CA VAL A 539 9.85 15.00 21.21
C VAL A 539 11.06 14.92 20.29
N PRO A 540 12.29 14.79 20.83
CA PRO A 540 13.53 14.86 20.05
C PRO A 540 13.74 13.67 19.13
N TYR A 541 13.24 12.49 19.52
CA TYR A 541 13.38 11.24 18.77
C TYR A 541 12.48 11.20 17.53
N LEU A 542 13.03 10.76 16.41
CA LEU A 542 12.32 10.62 15.16
C LEU A 542 11.65 9.25 15.06
N PHE A 543 12.40 8.16 15.19
CA PHE A 543 11.99 6.79 14.87
C PHE A 543 11.91 5.88 16.10
N ILE A 544 12.94 5.91 16.95
CA ILE A 544 13.10 5.00 18.09
C ILE A 544 13.21 5.85 19.36
N PRO A 545 12.23 5.81 20.27
CA PRO A 545 12.29 6.53 21.54
C PRO A 545 13.59 6.21 22.29
N TYR A 546 14.24 7.23 22.84
CA TYR A 546 15.50 7.12 23.57
C TYR A 546 16.73 6.69 22.76
N VAL A 547 16.63 6.58 21.42
CA VAL A 547 17.75 6.22 20.53
C VAL A 547 17.93 7.20 19.37
N PHE A 548 16.91 7.40 18.52
CA PHE A 548 17.03 8.16 17.27
C PHE A 548 15.72 8.79 16.81
#